data_AF-A0A6B8MEM2-F1
#
_entry.id   AF-A0A6B8MEM2-F1
#
_cell.length_a   1.000
_cell.length_b   1.000
_cell.length_c   1.000
_cell.angle_alpha   90.00
_cell.angle_beta   90.00
_cell.angle_gamma   90.00
#
_symmetry.space_group_name_H-M   'P 1'
#
loop_
_entity.id
_entity.type
_entity.pdbx_description
1 polymer ?
#
loop_
_entity_poly.entity_id
_entity_poly.type
_entity_poly.pdbx_seq_one_letter_code
_entity_poly.pdbx_strand_id
1 'polypeptide(L)'
;MRIAICAAILASAASAGSKAADYLVAEEIAGACDGKKGQIDPDAVMERDLTGDGKADLIISHDGIKCPGGARSGFCGMQVCTVNIYVRRGPLLKLSHERLGARVRVNTSPVPTITMYAHGGSQGSIRWNGSAFIPFCPAGKDQAGTAEGGEQRLQMRLAPANLVNDAQASHAGVSMVPHSLDRHQTR
;
A
#
# COMPACT_ATOMS: atom_id res chain seq x y z
N MET A 1 -61.71 -1.44 -5.84
CA MET A 1 -60.49 -2.08 -5.32
C MET A 1 -59.30 -1.23 -5.78
N ARG A 2 -58.71 -0.42 -4.89
CA ARG A 2 -57.61 0.50 -5.21
C ARG A 2 -56.29 -0.08 -4.69
N ILE A 3 -55.34 -0.34 -5.59
CA ILE A 3 -54.00 -0.84 -5.26
C ILE A 3 -53.10 0.37 -5.02
N ALA A 4 -52.66 0.55 -3.78
CA ALA A 4 -51.67 1.56 -3.41
C ALA A 4 -50.26 0.96 -3.60
N ILE A 5 -49.51 1.46 -4.58
CA ILE A 5 -48.12 1.09 -4.83
C ILE A 5 -47.24 1.91 -3.88
N CYS A 6 -46.61 1.26 -2.91
CA CYS A 6 -45.55 1.87 -2.10
C CYS A 6 -44.23 1.83 -2.87
N ALA A 7 -43.81 2.97 -3.41
CA ALA A 7 -42.48 3.12 -4.01
C ALA A 7 -41.43 3.18 -2.89
N ALA A 8 -40.67 2.09 -2.69
CA ALA A 8 -39.52 2.09 -1.80
C ALA A 8 -38.35 2.82 -2.49
N ILE A 9 -38.00 4.00 -1.98
CA ILE A 9 -36.82 4.75 -2.42
C ILE A 9 -35.59 4.05 -1.82
N LEU A 10 -34.87 3.30 -2.64
CA LEU A 10 -33.56 2.74 -2.29
C LEU A 10 -32.52 3.87 -2.38
N ALA A 11 -32.39 4.66 -1.30
CA ALA A 11 -31.27 5.59 -1.18
C ALA A 11 -29.98 4.77 -1.01
N SER A 12 -29.15 4.72 -2.04
CA SER A 12 -27.77 4.23 -1.89
C SER A 12 -27.08 5.11 -0.87
N ALA A 13 -26.70 4.54 0.27
CA ALA A 13 -25.82 5.21 1.21
C ALA A 13 -24.50 5.49 0.46
N ALA A 14 -24.33 6.72 0.00
CA ALA A 14 -23.01 7.19 -0.38
C ALA A 14 -22.13 7.01 0.85
N SER A 15 -21.15 6.12 0.78
CA SER A 15 -20.17 5.95 1.84
C SER A 15 -19.36 7.24 1.91
N ALA A 16 -19.81 8.18 2.74
CA ALA A 16 -19.05 9.39 3.00
C ALA A 16 -17.77 8.96 3.72
N GLY A 17 -16.62 9.27 3.11
CA GLY A 17 -15.32 9.05 3.73
C GLY A 17 -15.21 9.78 5.06
N SER A 18 -14.33 9.30 5.94
CA SER A 18 -14.05 10.00 7.19
C SER A 18 -13.17 11.23 6.94
N LYS A 19 -13.37 12.31 7.72
CA LYS A 19 -12.51 13.52 7.62
C LYS A 19 -11.02 13.21 7.79
N ALA A 20 -10.69 12.18 8.57
CA ALA A 20 -9.32 11.72 8.75
C ALA A 20 -8.77 11.08 7.47
N ALA A 21 -9.59 10.31 6.75
CA ALA A 21 -9.23 9.77 5.45
C ALA A 21 -9.09 10.88 4.40
N ASP A 22 -10.02 11.84 4.34
CA ASP A 22 -9.93 12.97 3.42
C ASP A 22 -8.63 13.76 3.60
N TYR A 23 -8.24 14.00 4.87
CA TYR A 23 -6.99 14.68 5.20
C TYR A 23 -5.77 13.89 4.71
N LEU A 24 -5.69 12.60 5.03
CA LEU A 24 -4.57 11.75 4.61
C LEU A 24 -4.53 11.60 3.08
N VAL A 25 -5.67 11.48 2.41
CA VAL A 25 -5.73 11.44 0.94
C VAL A 25 -5.16 12.73 0.34
N ALA A 26 -5.53 13.89 0.88
CA ALA A 26 -4.98 15.17 0.42
C ALA A 26 -3.46 15.27 0.66
N GLU A 27 -2.98 14.79 1.81
CA GLU A 27 -1.55 14.74 2.15
C GLU A 27 -0.77 13.83 1.20
N GLU A 28 -1.28 12.63 0.93
CA GLU A 28 -0.66 11.66 0.03
C GLU A 28 -0.64 12.15 -1.42
N ILE A 29 -1.71 12.80 -1.89
CA ILE A 29 -1.75 13.44 -3.21
C ILE A 29 -0.71 14.56 -3.28
N ALA A 30 -0.62 15.40 -2.25
CA ALA A 30 0.35 16.48 -2.22
C ALA A 30 1.78 15.93 -2.26
N GLY A 31 2.09 14.90 -1.47
CA GLY A 31 3.39 14.22 -1.51
C GLY A 31 3.68 13.60 -2.87
N ALA A 32 2.72 12.87 -3.43
CA ALA A 32 2.85 12.18 -4.72
C ALA A 32 3.07 13.11 -5.91
N CYS A 33 2.60 14.36 -5.80
CA CYS A 33 2.62 15.34 -6.89
C CYS A 33 3.52 16.54 -6.59
N ASP A 34 4.51 16.41 -5.71
CA ASP A 34 5.49 17.46 -5.35
C ASP A 34 4.81 18.77 -4.89
N GLY A 35 3.80 18.65 -4.03
CA GLY A 35 2.98 19.75 -3.50
C GLY A 35 1.93 20.28 -4.47
N LYS A 36 1.86 19.76 -5.70
CA LYS A 36 0.85 20.17 -6.69
C LYS A 36 -0.48 19.45 -6.43
N LYS A 37 -1.56 20.02 -6.97
CA LYS A 37 -2.88 19.38 -6.94
C LYS A 37 -2.85 18.09 -7.78
N GLY A 38 -3.47 17.03 -7.29
CA GLY A 38 -3.72 15.81 -8.05
C GLY A 38 -5.13 15.29 -7.81
N GLN A 39 -5.41 14.11 -8.35
CA GLN A 39 -6.64 13.38 -8.14
C GLN A 39 -6.28 11.94 -7.77
N ILE A 40 -7.14 11.28 -6.99
CA ILE A 40 -7.02 9.86 -6.72
C ILE A 40 -8.29 9.16 -7.21
N ASP A 41 -8.11 7.98 -7.80
CA ASP A 41 -9.21 7.08 -8.08
C ASP A 41 -9.88 6.66 -6.76
N PRO A 42 -11.22 6.78 -6.60
CA PRO A 42 -11.91 6.32 -5.41
C PRO A 42 -11.62 4.85 -5.05
N ASP A 43 -11.40 3.97 -6.04
CA ASP A 43 -11.09 2.56 -5.79
C ASP A 43 -9.69 2.35 -5.18
N ALA A 44 -8.83 3.37 -5.26
CA ALA A 44 -7.52 3.38 -4.62
C ALA A 44 -7.54 3.90 -3.17
N VAL A 45 -8.72 4.29 -2.67
CA VAL A 45 -8.96 4.71 -1.28
C VAL A 45 -9.98 3.76 -0.65
N MET A 46 -9.52 2.91 0.26
CA MET A 46 -10.38 1.89 0.88
C MET A 46 -10.48 2.11 2.38
N GLU A 47 -11.64 2.53 2.86
CA GLU A 47 -11.96 2.57 4.30
C GLU A 47 -12.69 1.27 4.71
N ARG A 48 -12.08 0.50 5.62
CA ARG A 48 -12.60 -0.79 6.08
C ARG A 48 -11.99 -1.17 7.41
N ASP A 49 -12.69 -1.92 8.24
CA ASP A 49 -12.08 -2.57 9.41
C ASP A 49 -11.08 -3.65 8.96
N LEU A 50 -9.79 -3.36 9.11
CA LEU A 50 -8.69 -4.26 8.74
C LEU A 50 -8.18 -5.06 9.94
N THR A 51 -8.51 -4.64 11.16
CA THR A 51 -7.99 -5.23 12.41
C THR A 51 -9.01 -6.09 13.15
N GLY A 52 -10.29 -5.98 12.82
CA GLY A 52 -11.40 -6.66 13.46
C GLY A 52 -11.90 -5.97 14.74
N ASP A 53 -11.55 -4.69 14.95
CA ASP A 53 -11.91 -3.93 16.15
C ASP A 53 -13.23 -3.14 16.01
N GLY A 54 -13.91 -3.28 14.88
CA GLY A 54 -15.16 -2.63 14.55
C GLY A 54 -15.00 -1.20 14.02
N LYS A 55 -13.77 -0.71 13.79
CA LYS A 55 -13.52 0.64 13.30
C LYS A 55 -12.91 0.63 11.91
N ALA A 56 -13.29 1.62 11.09
CA ALA A 56 -12.70 1.76 9.77
C ALA A 56 -11.23 2.21 9.87
N ASP A 57 -10.34 1.37 9.36
CA ASP A 57 -8.96 1.65 8.99
C ASP A 57 -8.93 2.17 7.53
N LEU A 58 -7.76 2.50 7.00
CA LEU A 58 -7.63 3.11 5.68
C LEU A 58 -6.47 2.51 4.88
N ILE A 59 -6.70 2.23 3.60
CA ILE A 59 -5.67 1.93 2.60
C ILE A 59 -5.67 3.02 1.55
N ILE A 60 -4.49 3.54 1.21
CA ILE A 60 -4.26 4.44 0.08
C ILE A 60 -3.25 3.80 -0.87
N SER A 61 -3.67 3.56 -2.11
CA SER A 61 -2.82 3.03 -3.18
C SER A 61 -2.38 4.14 -4.12
N HIS A 62 -1.07 4.39 -4.19
CA HIS A 62 -0.52 5.44 -5.05
C HIS A 62 -0.66 5.16 -6.56
N ASP A 63 -1.00 3.93 -6.92
CA ASP A 63 -1.32 3.53 -8.31
C ASP A 63 -2.55 4.25 -8.86
N GLY A 64 -3.47 4.71 -7.99
CA GLY A 64 -4.65 5.47 -8.39
C GLY A 64 -4.45 6.98 -8.45
N ILE A 65 -3.27 7.50 -8.09
CA ILE A 65 -3.01 8.94 -8.06
C ILE A 65 -2.56 9.44 -9.44
N LYS A 66 -3.24 10.47 -9.92
CA LYS A 66 -2.94 11.22 -11.15
C LYS A 66 -2.54 12.65 -10.79
N CYS A 67 -1.33 13.02 -11.17
CA CYS A 67 -0.78 14.36 -11.01
C CYS A 67 -1.11 15.24 -12.24
N PRO A 68 -0.82 16.56 -12.20
CA PRO A 68 -1.13 17.48 -13.29
C PRO A 68 -0.55 17.02 -14.63
N GLY A 69 -1.31 17.24 -15.71
CA GLY A 69 -0.93 16.78 -17.05
C GLY A 69 -1.04 15.26 -17.25
N GLY A 70 -1.68 14.54 -16.32
CA GLY A 70 -1.80 13.08 -16.39
C GLY A 70 -0.55 12.33 -15.97
N ALA A 71 0.42 13.01 -15.36
CA ALA A 71 1.60 12.38 -14.80
C ALA A 71 1.22 11.37 -13.70
N ARG A 72 2.02 10.31 -13.57
CA ARG A 72 1.88 9.31 -12.51
C ARG A 72 2.37 9.90 -11.18
N SER A 73 1.91 9.36 -10.05
CA SER A 73 2.49 9.62 -8.72
C SER A 73 4.00 9.42 -8.72
N GLY A 74 4.72 10.33 -8.05
CA GLY A 74 6.16 10.23 -7.78
C GLY A 74 6.52 9.09 -6.82
N PHE A 75 5.54 8.52 -6.12
CA PHE A 75 5.69 7.33 -5.29
C PHE A 75 5.44 6.02 -6.07
N CYS A 76 5.48 6.10 -7.40
CA CYS A 76 5.45 4.94 -8.26
C CYS A 76 6.81 4.65 -8.89
N GLY A 77 7.28 3.42 -8.74
CA GLY A 77 8.39 2.90 -9.52
C GLY A 77 7.94 2.45 -10.91
N MET A 78 8.81 1.74 -11.63
CA MET A 78 8.50 1.24 -12.98
C MET A 78 7.33 0.25 -13.04
N GLN A 79 7.10 -0.54 -11.98
CA GLN A 79 6.11 -1.63 -12.00
C GLN A 79 5.01 -1.49 -10.94
N VAL A 80 5.34 -0.97 -9.77
CA VAL A 80 4.47 -0.91 -8.59
C VAL A 80 4.59 0.45 -7.92
N CYS A 81 3.60 0.80 -7.11
CA CYS A 81 3.57 2.04 -6.36
C CYS A 81 3.54 1.76 -4.86
N THR A 82 3.79 2.80 -4.07
CA THR A 82 3.56 2.74 -2.63
C THR A 82 2.09 2.45 -2.32
N VAL A 83 1.87 1.61 -1.31
CA VAL A 83 0.57 1.31 -0.72
C VAL A 83 0.72 1.54 0.78
N ASN A 84 -0.03 2.53 1.27
CA ASN A 84 -0.02 2.92 2.68
C ASN A 84 -1.26 2.36 3.38
N ILE A 85 -1.03 1.69 4.51
CA ILE A 85 -2.07 1.10 5.33
C ILE A 85 -2.02 1.76 6.70
N TYR A 86 -3.12 2.43 7.01
CA TYR A 86 -3.34 3.19 8.23
C TYR A 86 -4.29 2.43 9.15
N VAL A 87 -3.90 2.25 10.41
CA VAL A 87 -4.75 1.63 11.44
C VAL A 87 -5.29 2.71 12.37
N ARG A 88 -6.57 2.62 12.73
CA ARG A 88 -7.21 3.55 13.65
C ARG A 88 -6.74 3.31 15.08
N ARG A 89 -6.21 4.36 15.71
CA ARG A 89 -5.76 4.37 17.11
C ARG A 89 -6.41 5.55 17.83
N GLY A 90 -7.53 5.28 18.48
CA GLY A 90 -8.39 6.32 19.06
C GLY A 90 -9.04 7.16 17.96
N PRO A 91 -8.95 8.50 18.00
CA PRO A 91 -9.53 9.37 16.97
C PRO A 91 -8.69 9.48 15.70
N LEU A 92 -7.45 8.98 15.71
CA LEU A 92 -6.48 9.18 14.63
C LEU A 92 -6.27 7.92 13.79
N LEU A 93 -5.98 8.10 12.50
CA LEU A 93 -5.40 7.08 11.63
C LEU A 93 -3.88 7.19 11.70
N LYS A 94 -3.19 6.08 11.93
CA LYS A 94 -1.72 6.03 12.02
C LYS A 94 -1.17 5.07 10.99
N LEU A 95 -0.15 5.49 10.25
CA LEU A 95 0.54 4.62 9.31
C LEU A 95 1.08 3.40 10.07
N SER A 96 0.65 2.22 9.68
CA SER A 96 1.01 0.96 10.32
C SER A 96 1.81 0.04 9.40
N HIS A 97 1.65 0.17 8.09
CA HIS A 97 2.37 -0.60 7.11
C HIS A 97 2.50 0.20 5.81
N GLU A 98 3.70 0.21 5.26
CA GLU A 98 4.02 0.76 3.96
C GLU A 98 4.69 -0.34 3.15
N ARG A 99 4.30 -0.49 1.88
CA ARG A 99 4.95 -1.42 0.96
C ARG A 99 4.72 -1.04 -0.48
N LEU A 100 5.51 -1.63 -1.37
CA LEU A 100 5.27 -1.55 -2.81
C LEU A 100 4.23 -2.60 -3.25
N GLY A 101 3.28 -2.17 -4.07
CA GLY A 101 2.25 -3.02 -4.64
C GLY A 101 1.50 -2.39 -5.82
N ALA A 102 0.69 -3.19 -6.50
CA ALA A 102 -0.26 -2.75 -7.51
C ALA A 102 -1.57 -3.55 -7.40
N ARG A 103 -2.68 -2.96 -7.91
CA ARG A 103 -4.02 -3.57 -7.94
C ARG A 103 -4.43 -4.17 -6.58
N VAL A 104 -4.41 -3.33 -5.55
CA VAL A 104 -4.79 -3.74 -4.20
C VAL A 104 -6.24 -4.22 -4.18
N ARG A 105 -6.49 -5.36 -3.54
CA ARG A 105 -7.84 -5.90 -3.30
C ARG A 105 -7.96 -6.34 -1.85
N VAL A 106 -9.09 -6.03 -1.24
CA VAL A 106 -9.42 -6.40 0.14
C VAL A 106 -10.62 -7.33 0.13
N ASN A 107 -10.48 -8.51 0.74
CA ASN A 107 -11.58 -9.47 0.77
C ASN A 107 -12.68 -9.08 1.78
N THR A 108 -13.72 -9.90 1.90
CA THR A 108 -14.89 -9.61 2.72
C THR A 108 -14.85 -10.17 4.15
N SER A 109 -13.74 -10.78 4.59
CA SER A 109 -13.64 -11.39 5.93
C SER A 109 -13.67 -10.34 7.06
N PRO A 110 -14.04 -10.71 8.30
CA PRO A 110 -14.04 -9.78 9.45
C PRO A 110 -12.68 -9.13 9.72
N VAL A 111 -11.61 -9.93 9.64
CA VAL A 111 -10.24 -9.42 9.54
C VAL A 111 -9.78 -9.76 8.12
N PRO A 112 -9.81 -8.80 7.18
CA PRO A 112 -9.66 -9.10 5.78
C PRO A 112 -8.21 -9.44 5.40
N THR A 113 -8.08 -10.25 4.36
CA THR A 113 -6.82 -10.44 3.65
C THR A 113 -6.71 -9.36 2.58
N ILE A 114 -5.55 -8.70 2.53
CA ILE A 114 -5.19 -7.70 1.52
C ILE A 114 -4.28 -8.38 0.51
N THR A 115 -4.65 -8.37 -0.76
CA THR A 115 -3.88 -8.95 -1.86
C THR A 115 -3.41 -7.87 -2.81
N MET A 116 -2.21 -8.02 -3.37
CA MET A 116 -1.63 -7.09 -4.33
C MET A 116 -0.56 -7.78 -5.17
N TYR A 117 -0.21 -7.20 -6.31
CA TYR A 117 0.95 -7.63 -7.09
C TYR A 117 2.21 -6.91 -6.63
N ALA A 118 3.30 -7.67 -6.47
CA ALA A 118 4.64 -7.15 -6.19
C ALA A 118 5.43 -6.97 -7.49
N HIS A 119 6.69 -6.54 -7.35
CA HIS A 119 7.65 -6.57 -8.44
C HIS A 119 7.74 -7.96 -9.10
N GLY A 120 7.86 -7.98 -10.43
CA GLY A 120 7.85 -9.21 -11.22
C GLY A 120 6.46 -9.84 -11.40
N GLY A 121 5.39 -9.17 -10.98
CA GLY A 121 4.01 -9.62 -11.20
C GLY A 121 3.56 -10.76 -10.29
N SER A 122 4.38 -11.13 -9.30
CA SER A 122 3.99 -12.11 -8.29
C SER A 122 2.87 -11.56 -7.40
N GLN A 123 1.87 -12.37 -7.09
CA GLN A 123 0.80 -11.98 -6.16
C GLN A 123 1.23 -12.28 -4.71
N GLY A 124 1.14 -11.27 -3.85
CA GLY A 124 1.34 -11.40 -2.41
C GLY A 124 0.06 -11.11 -1.64
N SER A 125 -0.02 -11.62 -0.41
CA SER A 125 -1.12 -11.34 0.51
C SER A 125 -0.60 -11.00 1.90
N ILE A 126 -1.27 -10.09 2.60
CA ILE A 126 -1.01 -9.77 4.01
C ILE A 126 -2.32 -9.74 4.79
N ARG A 127 -2.21 -9.95 6.10
CA ARG A 127 -3.34 -9.90 7.02
C ARG A 127 -2.89 -9.43 8.40
N TRP A 128 -3.78 -8.77 9.12
CA TRP A 128 -3.55 -8.39 10.51
C TRP A 128 -3.53 -9.64 11.41
N ASN A 129 -2.49 -9.77 12.25
CA ASN A 129 -2.36 -10.88 13.20
C ASN A 129 -2.73 -10.51 14.65
N GLY A 130 -3.28 -9.32 14.88
CA GLY A 130 -3.50 -8.74 16.20
C GLY A 130 -2.49 -7.66 16.59
N SER A 131 -1.32 -7.62 15.93
CA SER A 131 -0.24 -6.67 16.25
C SER A 131 0.38 -5.97 15.04
N ALA A 132 0.45 -6.65 13.89
CA ALA A 132 1.03 -6.14 12.66
C ALA A 132 0.38 -6.82 11.44
N PHE A 133 0.59 -6.22 10.26
CA PHE A 133 0.35 -6.89 8.99
C PHE A 133 1.51 -7.82 8.67
N ILE A 134 1.21 -9.12 8.53
CA ILE A 134 2.20 -10.15 8.19
C ILE A 134 1.86 -10.78 6.85
N PRO A 135 2.84 -11.35 6.11
CA PRO A 135 2.57 -12.21 4.97
C PRO A 135 1.55 -13.29 5.33
N PHE A 136 0.51 -13.41 4.51
CA PHE A 136 -0.54 -14.40 4.69
C PHE A 136 -0.46 -15.44 3.58
N CYS A 137 0.09 -16.60 3.90
CA CYS A 137 -0.05 -17.80 3.07
C CYS A 137 -1.33 -18.51 3.50
N PRO A 138 -2.41 -18.55 2.68
CA PRO A 138 -3.58 -19.33 3.04
C PRO A 138 -3.18 -20.80 3.18
N ALA A 139 -3.36 -21.36 4.39
CA ALA A 139 -3.12 -22.77 4.66
C ALA A 139 -3.96 -23.62 3.70
N GLY A 140 -3.32 -24.56 2.98
CA GLY A 140 -3.99 -25.44 2.02
C GLY A 140 -3.89 -25.04 0.55
N LYS A 141 -3.10 -24.00 0.21
CA LYS A 141 -2.57 -23.85 -1.15
C LYS A 141 -1.09 -24.19 -1.15
N ASP A 142 -0.80 -25.49 -1.07
CA ASP A 142 0.36 -26.00 -1.79
C ASP A 142 0.18 -25.53 -3.23
N GLN A 143 1.12 -24.70 -3.65
CA GLN A 143 1.47 -24.30 -5.00
C GLN A 143 0.82 -25.16 -6.11
N ALA A 144 -0.46 -24.96 -6.39
CA ALA A 144 -1.08 -25.47 -7.61
C ALA A 144 -0.50 -24.63 -8.73
N GLY A 145 0.65 -25.09 -9.22
CA GLY A 145 1.50 -24.39 -10.14
C GLY A 145 0.73 -23.91 -11.35
N THR A 146 0.94 -22.64 -11.69
CA THR A 146 1.16 -22.32 -13.09
C THR A 146 2.44 -23.02 -13.52
N ALA A 147 2.28 -24.30 -13.85
CA ALA A 147 3.20 -25.04 -14.69
C ALA A 147 3.11 -24.48 -16.11
N GLU A 148 3.68 -23.29 -16.32
CA GLU A 148 4.26 -22.92 -17.60
C GLU A 148 5.77 -23.05 -17.45
N GLY A 149 6.25 -24.28 -17.59
CA GLY A 149 7.64 -24.64 -17.35
C GLY A 149 7.87 -26.13 -17.56
N GLY A 150 7.29 -26.68 -18.62
CA GLY A 150 7.76 -27.94 -19.15
C GLY A 150 9.24 -27.78 -19.50
N GLU A 151 10.05 -28.67 -18.92
CA GLU A 151 11.38 -29.04 -19.42
C GLU A 151 12.54 -28.06 -19.20
N GLN A 152 12.92 -27.85 -17.94
CA GLN A 152 14.34 -27.68 -17.58
C GLN A 152 14.75 -28.66 -16.49
N ARG A 153 14.61 -29.95 -16.82
CA ARG A 153 15.33 -31.03 -16.15
C ARG A 153 16.52 -31.38 -17.01
N LEU A 154 17.64 -30.66 -16.88
CA LEU A 154 18.97 -31.25 -17.06
C LEU A 154 20.10 -30.32 -16.57
N GLN A 155 20.90 -30.86 -15.65
CA GLN A 155 22.29 -30.51 -15.34
C GLN A 155 22.56 -29.26 -14.49
N MET A 156 22.23 -29.34 -13.20
CA MET A 156 23.07 -28.69 -12.18
C MET A 156 24.26 -29.64 -11.89
N ARG A 157 25.29 -29.54 -12.73
CA ARG A 157 26.59 -30.14 -12.47
C ARG A 157 27.23 -29.39 -11.30
N LEU A 158 27.72 -30.19 -10.36
CA LEU A 158 28.64 -29.82 -9.28
C LEU A 158 29.77 -28.93 -9.84
N ALA A 159 29.95 -27.75 -9.25
CA ALA A 159 31.20 -27.00 -9.33
C ALA A 159 31.66 -26.68 -7.90
N PRO A 160 32.96 -26.88 -7.59
CA PRO A 160 33.48 -26.85 -6.23
C PRO A 160 33.66 -25.43 -5.68
N ALA A 161 33.68 -25.37 -4.35
CA ALA A 161 34.05 -24.22 -3.56
C ALA A 161 35.44 -23.69 -3.95
N ASN A 162 35.52 -22.39 -4.24
CA ASN A 162 36.78 -21.66 -4.22
C ASN A 162 36.73 -20.61 -3.12
N LEU A 163 37.67 -20.77 -2.18
CA LEU A 163 38.14 -19.81 -1.20
C LEU A 163 38.69 -18.52 -1.86
N VAL A 164 39.00 -17.57 -0.97
CA VAL A 164 39.78 -16.32 -1.07
C VAL A 164 39.06 -15.09 -1.69
N ASN A 165 39.12 -13.88 -1.13
CA ASN A 165 40.03 -13.29 -0.14
C ASN A 165 39.39 -12.07 0.57
N ASP A 166 39.97 -11.75 1.73
CA ASP A 166 39.82 -10.50 2.49
C ASP A 166 40.06 -9.22 1.65
N ALA A 167 39.33 -8.14 1.97
CA ALA A 167 39.85 -6.77 1.91
C ALA A 167 38.98 -5.78 2.71
N GLN A 168 39.61 -5.20 3.73
CA GLN A 168 39.17 -4.05 4.52
C GLN A 168 39.13 -2.74 3.70
N ALA A 169 38.19 -1.85 4.01
CA ALA A 169 38.32 -0.37 3.94
C ALA A 169 37.01 0.25 4.50
N SER A 170 36.89 0.68 5.76
CA SER A 170 37.30 1.99 6.32
C SER A 170 37.13 3.22 5.39
N HIS A 171 35.93 3.83 5.41
CA HIS A 171 35.72 5.25 5.08
C HIS A 171 34.85 5.85 6.20
N ALA A 172 35.44 6.64 7.11
CA ALA A 172 35.78 8.07 6.98
C ALA A 172 34.54 8.96 7.18
N GLY A 173 34.58 9.73 8.27
CA GLY A 173 33.46 10.49 8.81
C GLY A 173 33.02 11.67 7.96
N VAL A 174 31.70 11.86 7.91
CA VAL A 174 31.07 13.08 7.40
C VAL A 174 30.87 14.03 8.57
N SER A 175 31.65 15.11 8.55
CA SER A 175 31.53 16.27 9.42
C SER A 175 30.19 16.98 9.17
N MET A 176 29.29 16.96 10.15
CA MET A 176 28.07 17.78 10.14
C MET A 176 28.44 19.24 10.38
N VAL A 177 28.21 20.09 9.39
CA VAL A 177 28.26 21.55 9.53
C VAL A 177 26.88 22.02 10.04
N PRO A 178 26.79 22.76 11.16
CA PRO A 178 25.53 23.35 11.59
C PRO A 178 25.14 24.52 10.66
N HIS A 179 23.97 24.42 10.05
CA HIS A 179 23.37 25.53 9.30
C HIS A 179 22.70 26.49 10.29
N SER A 180 23.23 27.70 10.35
CA SER A 180 22.70 28.83 11.13
C SER A 180 21.32 29.23 10.60
N LEU A 181 20.30 29.11 11.44
CA LEU A 181 18.96 29.65 11.21
C LEU A 181 18.98 31.15 11.45
N ASP A 182 19.05 31.93 10.38
CA ASP A 182 18.81 33.37 10.45
C ASP A 182 17.30 33.64 10.49
N ARG A 183 16.88 34.22 11.61
CA ARG A 183 15.49 34.47 11.98
C ARG A 183 15.15 35.92 11.59
N HIS A 184 14.65 36.12 10.37
CA HIS A 184 14.01 37.40 10.03
C HIS A 184 12.53 37.41 10.43
N GLN A 185 12.27 37.98 11.62
CA GLN A 185 10.98 38.56 11.96
C GLN A 185 10.87 39.92 11.25
N THR A 186 9.84 40.09 10.43
CA THR A 186 9.31 41.42 10.09
C THR A 186 7.83 41.47 10.39
N ARG A 187 7.46 42.64 10.89
CA ARG A 187 6.22 43.04 11.58
C ARG A 187 4.98 42.97 10.70
#